data_AF-A0A2Z2NU82-F1
#
_entry.id   AF-A0A2Z2NU82-F1
#
_cell.length_a   1.000
_cell.length_b   1.000
_cell.length_c   1.000
_cell.angle_alpha   90.00
_cell.angle_beta   90.00
_cell.angle_gamma   90.00
#
_symmetry.space_group_name_H-M   'P 1'
#
loop_
_entity.id
_entity.type
_entity.pdbx_description
1 polymer ?
#
loop_
_entity_poly.entity_id
_entity_poly.type
_entity_poly.pdbx_seq_one_letter_code
_entity_poly.pdbx_strand_id
1 'polypeptide(L)'
;MALPMPIKLSLAAILVCTALSGCSDDNSDSGSTDPTDTTDVTDTTDATDTPDTTESVVSVDPSLFVDGALAEDITTEDCTLSNGTQTTCYRITIAGNPADGSAVGPYCPPTIDSTAEEGGTWIKDNEIYDVDGDFIVGLSTFFNDDSWKMYDDETRAVTVIDGAYGCEVAGDPENNTGTDNFCLECNLEFIDGGVERTMLIPVTPVFEGGADANFGNDNIGIALNGVLLGPPAPLELIVSSLTLGVFDDCGGHANPHEGYHYHASVPGANQIIGCFMGAKGYDDNGDEAGGGGGGPPQ
;
A
#
# COMPACT_ATOMS: atom_id res chain seq x y z
N MET A 1 -45.45 -44.71 -1.54
CA MET A 1 -45.94 -44.93 -2.91
C MET A 1 -45.52 -43.73 -3.75
N ALA A 2 -45.01 -44.00 -4.95
CA ALA A 2 -44.37 -43.11 -5.92
C ALA A 2 -45.26 -41.92 -6.35
N LEU A 3 -44.76 -40.77 -6.83
CA LEU A 3 -43.92 -40.54 -8.02
C LEU A 3 -43.21 -39.15 -7.97
N PRO A 4 -42.15 -38.93 -8.77
CA PRO A 4 -41.33 -37.71 -8.79
C PRO A 4 -41.77 -36.69 -9.87
N MET A 5 -41.35 -35.43 -9.75
CA MET A 5 -41.50 -34.37 -10.76
C MET A 5 -40.21 -33.54 -10.87
N PRO A 6 -39.96 -32.83 -11.98
CA PRO A 6 -38.73 -33.01 -12.76
C PRO A 6 -37.81 -31.78 -12.72
N ILE A 7 -36.52 -32.09 -12.89
CA ILE A 7 -35.42 -31.15 -13.15
C ILE A 7 -35.69 -30.41 -14.48
N LYS A 8 -35.75 -29.08 -14.44
CA LYS A 8 -35.66 -28.23 -15.64
C LYS A 8 -34.25 -27.69 -15.75
N LEU A 9 -33.49 -28.33 -16.65
CA LEU A 9 -32.22 -27.84 -17.17
C LEU A 9 -32.52 -26.73 -18.17
N SER A 10 -32.07 -25.50 -17.91
CA SER A 10 -32.20 -24.40 -18.87
C SER A 10 -30.84 -24.16 -19.53
N LEU A 11 -30.77 -24.56 -20.79
CA LEU A 11 -29.67 -24.37 -21.72
C LEU A 11 -29.72 -22.91 -22.21
N ALA A 12 -28.74 -22.09 -21.88
CA ALA A 12 -28.59 -20.76 -22.46
C ALA A 12 -27.44 -20.78 -23.48
N ALA A 13 -27.75 -20.29 -24.67
CA ALA A 13 -26.99 -20.47 -25.89
C ALA A 13 -25.69 -19.67 -25.93
N ILE A 14 -24.64 -20.34 -26.40
CA ILE A 14 -23.36 -19.77 -26.82
C ILE A 14 -23.60 -19.04 -28.14
N LEU A 15 -23.41 -17.71 -28.15
CA LEU A 15 -23.26 -16.94 -29.38
C LEU A 15 -21.78 -16.68 -29.61
N VAL A 16 -21.25 -17.36 -30.62
CA VAL A 16 -19.91 -17.21 -31.17
C VAL A 16 -19.87 -15.93 -32.03
N CYS A 17 -18.92 -15.04 -31.74
CA CYS A 17 -18.40 -14.07 -32.70
C CYS A 17 -16.88 -14.30 -32.85
N THR A 18 -16.50 -14.79 -34.01
CA THR A 18 -15.11 -14.93 -34.49
C THR A 18 -14.70 -13.70 -35.29
N ALA A 19 -13.52 -13.13 -35.02
CA ALA A 19 -12.48 -12.78 -36.02
C ALA A 19 -11.23 -12.23 -35.29
N LEU A 20 -10.08 -12.93 -35.34
CA LEU A 20 -8.86 -12.61 -36.13
C LEU A 20 -8.14 -11.33 -35.64
N SER A 21 -6.82 -11.24 -35.40
CA SER A 21 -5.65 -12.10 -35.68
C SER A 21 -4.37 -11.39 -35.21
N GLY A 22 -3.36 -12.16 -34.76
CA GLY A 22 -1.89 -11.92 -34.86
C GLY A 22 -1.30 -10.76 -34.03
N CYS A 23 -0.07 -10.81 -33.49
CA CYS A 23 1.12 -11.51 -33.98
C CYS A 23 2.00 -12.04 -32.82
N SER A 24 2.34 -13.33 -32.89
CA SER A 24 3.62 -13.88 -32.44
C SER A 24 4.39 -14.25 -33.70
N ASP A 25 5.72 -14.11 -33.70
CA ASP A 25 6.63 -15.18 -34.11
C ASP A 25 8.10 -14.76 -33.87
N ASP A 26 8.78 -15.57 -33.06
CA ASP A 26 10.23 -15.74 -33.07
C ASP A 26 10.64 -16.58 -34.30
N ASN A 27 11.79 -16.29 -34.89
CA ASN A 27 12.96 -17.19 -34.94
C ASN A 27 13.92 -16.90 -36.12
N SER A 28 15.19 -16.78 -35.74
CA SER A 28 16.46 -17.05 -36.42
C SER A 28 16.45 -17.72 -37.81
N ASP A 29 17.28 -17.25 -38.76
CA ASP A 29 18.56 -17.87 -39.16
C ASP A 29 19.23 -17.14 -40.36
N SER A 30 20.55 -17.27 -40.38
CA SER A 30 21.62 -16.72 -41.22
C SER A 30 21.52 -17.00 -42.73
N GLY A 31 22.12 -16.11 -43.55
CA GLY A 31 22.36 -16.42 -44.97
C GLY A 31 22.80 -15.25 -45.85
N SER A 32 24.10 -14.92 -45.80
CA SER A 32 24.83 -14.02 -46.71
C SER A 32 24.59 -14.28 -48.21
N THR A 33 24.38 -13.23 -49.00
CA THR A 33 25.26 -12.83 -50.14
C THR A 33 24.78 -11.53 -50.84
N ASP A 34 25.76 -10.66 -51.07
CA ASP A 34 25.79 -9.31 -51.67
C ASP A 34 25.75 -9.34 -53.23
N PRO A 35 25.96 -8.23 -53.97
CA PRO A 35 25.13 -7.04 -54.24
C PRO A 35 24.69 -6.94 -55.71
N THR A 36 23.85 -5.97 -56.09
CA THR A 36 24.18 -5.05 -57.20
C THR A 36 23.23 -3.86 -57.34
N ASP A 37 23.87 -2.70 -57.50
CA ASP A 37 23.56 -1.58 -58.38
C ASP A 37 22.58 -0.47 -57.95
N THR A 38 23.25 0.61 -57.54
CA THR A 38 22.89 2.02 -57.46
C THR A 38 21.82 2.53 -58.43
N THR A 39 20.85 3.29 -57.91
CA THR A 39 20.50 4.62 -58.46
C THR A 39 19.85 5.50 -57.39
N ASP A 40 20.18 6.77 -57.51
CA ASP A 40 20.15 7.87 -56.56
C ASP A 40 18.81 8.63 -56.64
N VAL A 41 18.10 8.82 -55.52
CA VAL A 41 17.18 9.95 -55.31
C VAL A 41 17.20 10.32 -53.83
N THR A 42 17.84 11.45 -53.54
CA THR A 42 17.67 12.24 -52.33
C THR A 42 16.40 13.08 -52.47
N ASP A 43 15.41 12.89 -51.60
CA ASP A 43 14.75 13.96 -50.83
C ASP A 43 13.69 13.38 -49.87
N THR A 44 13.53 14.09 -48.75
CA THR A 44 12.33 14.21 -47.92
C THR A 44 12.21 13.30 -46.68
N THR A 45 12.75 13.86 -45.58
CA THR A 45 12.22 13.84 -44.21
C THR A 45 11.76 12.49 -43.65
N ASP A 46 12.69 11.77 -43.04
CA ASP A 46 12.36 10.83 -41.97
C ASP A 46 12.60 11.56 -40.64
N ALA A 47 11.63 12.39 -40.27
CA ALA A 47 11.52 12.82 -38.89
C ALA A 47 11.13 11.56 -38.11
N THR A 48 12.12 10.94 -37.46
CA THR A 48 11.86 10.06 -36.32
C THR A 48 11.09 10.88 -35.30
N ASP A 49 9.76 10.78 -35.35
CA ASP A 49 8.88 11.06 -34.23
C ASP A 49 9.24 10.04 -33.13
N THR A 50 10.32 10.36 -32.41
CA THR A 50 10.45 9.89 -31.04
C THR A 50 9.27 10.53 -30.32
N PRO A 51 8.32 9.77 -29.74
CA PRO A 51 7.34 10.38 -28.86
C PRO A 51 8.13 11.02 -27.72
N ASP A 52 8.22 12.34 -27.76
CA ASP A 52 8.72 13.17 -26.69
C ASP A 52 7.69 13.03 -25.58
N THR A 53 7.80 11.96 -24.81
CA THR A 53 7.09 11.82 -23.54
C THR A 53 7.75 12.83 -22.62
N THR A 54 7.38 14.10 -22.76
CA THR A 54 7.73 15.14 -21.81
C THR A 54 7.05 14.72 -20.50
N GLU A 55 7.79 14.05 -19.63
CA GLU A 55 7.29 13.76 -18.29
C GLU A 55 6.98 15.09 -17.62
N SER A 56 5.69 15.34 -17.41
CA SER A 56 5.21 16.54 -16.73
C SER A 56 5.53 16.38 -15.24
N VAL A 57 6.65 16.94 -14.81
CA VAL A 57 6.96 17.03 -13.38
C VAL A 57 6.08 18.11 -12.77
N VAL A 58 5.04 17.68 -12.05
CA VAL A 58 4.16 18.57 -11.30
C VAL A 58 4.76 18.80 -9.92
N SER A 59 4.89 20.06 -9.52
CA SER A 59 5.31 20.41 -8.16
C SER A 59 4.28 19.95 -7.13
N VAL A 60 4.73 19.53 -5.95
CA VAL A 60 3.82 19.23 -4.84
C VAL A 60 3.06 20.50 -4.48
N ASP A 61 1.73 20.41 -4.40
CA ASP A 61 0.82 21.50 -4.01
C ASP A 61 0.50 21.38 -2.51
N PRO A 62 1.08 22.24 -1.65
CA PRO A 62 0.86 22.21 -0.21
C PRO A 62 -0.60 22.48 0.20
N SER A 63 -1.41 23.09 -0.67
CA SER A 63 -2.80 23.42 -0.35
C SER A 63 -3.73 22.20 -0.34
N LEU A 64 -3.24 21.04 -0.77
CA LEU A 64 -3.99 19.79 -0.78
C LEU A 64 -4.01 19.06 0.57
N PHE A 65 -3.18 19.48 1.54
CA PHE A 65 -3.24 18.91 2.89
C PHE A 65 -4.57 19.22 3.56
N VAL A 66 -5.16 18.22 4.21
CA VAL A 66 -6.42 18.36 4.94
C VAL A 66 -6.20 19.23 6.19
N ASP A 67 -7.21 20.03 6.56
CA ASP A 67 -7.18 20.81 7.80
C ASP A 67 -6.86 19.92 9.01
N GLY A 68 -5.80 20.25 9.74
CA GLY A 68 -5.31 19.47 10.88
C GLY A 68 -4.25 18.42 10.56
N ALA A 69 -3.94 18.18 9.28
CA ALA A 69 -2.87 17.26 8.87
C ALA A 69 -1.48 17.75 9.27
N LEU A 70 -1.30 19.07 9.31
CA LEU A 70 -0.03 19.74 9.55
C LEU A 70 -0.01 20.35 10.96
N ALA A 71 1.09 20.16 11.69
CA ALA A 71 1.32 20.78 12.99
C ALA A 71 1.76 22.25 12.87
N GLU A 72 2.37 22.61 11.75
CA GLU A 72 2.78 23.98 11.42
C GLU A 72 2.66 24.24 9.91
N ASP A 73 2.66 25.53 9.53
CA ASP A 73 2.64 25.93 8.12
C ASP A 73 3.89 25.41 7.38
N ILE A 74 3.69 24.91 6.15
CA ILE A 74 4.78 24.43 5.31
C ILE A 74 5.73 25.59 4.97
N THR A 75 7.02 25.35 5.17
CA THR A 75 8.08 26.30 4.80
C THR A 75 8.98 25.69 3.72
N THR A 76 9.89 26.49 3.16
CA THR A 76 10.86 26.02 2.17
C THR A 76 12.29 26.27 2.65
N GLU A 77 13.19 25.32 2.40
CA GLU A 77 14.62 25.45 2.69
C GLU A 77 15.49 24.81 1.60
N ASP A 78 16.76 25.24 1.52
CA ASP A 78 17.75 24.60 0.66
C ASP A 78 18.12 23.23 1.24
N CYS A 79 18.12 22.19 0.41
CA CYS A 79 18.36 20.80 0.81
C CYS A 79 19.27 20.08 -0.18
N THR A 80 19.89 18.98 0.27
CA THR A 80 20.66 18.05 -0.59
C THR A 80 19.99 16.68 -0.55
N LEU A 81 19.63 16.16 -1.73
CA LEU A 81 19.00 14.83 -1.87
C LEU A 81 20.02 13.70 -1.71
N SER A 82 19.54 12.46 -1.57
CA SER A 82 20.34 11.24 -1.45
C SER A 82 21.38 11.09 -2.58
N ASN A 83 21.02 11.50 -3.80
CA ASN A 83 21.89 11.47 -4.98
C ASN A 83 22.88 12.67 -5.08
N GLY A 84 22.91 13.56 -4.08
CA GLY A 84 23.76 14.75 -4.03
C GLY A 84 23.21 15.98 -4.77
N THR A 85 22.01 15.89 -5.35
CA THR A 85 21.34 17.04 -6.00
C THR A 85 21.00 18.09 -4.97
N GLN A 86 21.46 19.32 -5.18
CA GLN A 86 21.04 20.49 -4.40
C GLN A 86 19.75 21.04 -4.99
N THR A 87 18.73 21.26 -4.16
CA THR A 87 17.42 21.76 -4.57
C THR A 87 16.75 22.54 -3.43
N THR A 88 15.54 23.03 -3.67
CA THR A 88 14.66 23.58 -2.64
C THR A 88 13.66 22.49 -2.21
N CYS A 89 13.54 22.26 -0.91
CA CYS A 89 12.59 21.33 -0.33
C CYS A 89 11.50 22.09 0.42
N TYR A 90 10.28 21.54 0.40
CA TYR A 90 9.29 21.79 1.42
C TYR A 90 9.72 21.15 2.73
N ARG A 91 9.64 21.90 3.81
CA ARG A 91 9.70 21.41 5.18
C ARG A 91 8.28 21.26 5.69
N ILE A 92 7.88 20.00 5.90
CA ILE A 92 6.51 19.63 6.24
C ILE A 92 6.53 18.94 7.59
N THR A 93 5.83 19.50 8.58
CA THR A 93 5.64 18.87 9.89
C THR A 93 4.20 18.41 10.02
N ILE A 94 4.00 17.09 10.04
CA ILE A 94 2.67 16.47 10.20
C ILE A 94 2.30 16.37 11.68
N ALA A 95 1.00 16.31 11.97
CA ALA A 95 0.48 16.08 13.32
C ALA A 95 0.59 14.63 13.80
N GLY A 96 0.71 13.65 12.88
CA GLY A 96 0.89 12.23 13.22
C GLY A 96 -0.40 11.47 13.55
N ASN A 97 -1.56 12.00 13.15
CA ASN A 97 -2.88 11.37 13.22
C ASN A 97 -3.70 11.75 11.97
N PRO A 98 -4.46 10.82 11.36
CA PRO A 98 -5.31 11.11 10.20
C PRO A 98 -6.30 12.25 10.49
N ALA A 99 -6.14 13.36 9.76
CA ALA A 99 -6.93 14.57 9.95
C ALA A 99 -8.29 14.55 9.22
N ASP A 100 -8.52 13.58 8.35
CA ASP A 100 -9.72 13.46 7.51
C ASP A 100 -10.91 12.77 8.22
N GLY A 101 -10.74 12.41 9.49
CA GLY A 101 -11.76 11.71 10.27
C GLY A 101 -11.88 10.22 9.95
N SER A 102 -10.88 9.65 9.27
CA SER A 102 -10.74 8.20 9.14
C SER A 102 -10.76 7.54 10.52
N ALA A 103 -11.48 6.43 10.63
CA ALA A 103 -11.46 5.64 11.85
C ALA A 103 -10.05 5.08 12.06
N VAL A 104 -9.63 5.02 13.32
CA VAL A 104 -8.37 4.42 13.76
C VAL A 104 -8.74 3.19 14.58
N GLY A 105 -8.32 2.02 14.11
CA GLY A 105 -8.85 0.74 14.59
C GLY A 105 -10.24 0.41 14.02
N PRO A 106 -10.82 -0.75 14.36
CA PRO A 106 -10.32 -1.77 15.31
C PRO A 106 -9.02 -2.46 14.86
N TYR A 107 -8.31 -3.08 15.82
CA TYR A 107 -7.07 -3.81 15.57
C TYR A 107 -7.20 -5.27 16.01
N CYS A 108 -6.94 -5.57 17.29
CA CYS A 108 -6.93 -6.94 17.77
C CYS A 108 -8.35 -7.42 18.07
N PRO A 109 -8.82 -8.54 17.47
CA PRO A 109 -10.11 -9.11 17.83
C PRO A 109 -10.07 -9.59 19.29
N PRO A 110 -11.12 -9.34 20.10
CA PRO A 110 -11.10 -9.70 21.51
C PRO A 110 -11.18 -11.22 21.75
N THR A 111 -11.75 -11.98 20.81
CA THR A 111 -11.94 -13.44 20.94
C THR A 111 -11.81 -14.16 19.61
N ILE A 112 -11.64 -15.49 19.65
CA ILE A 112 -11.71 -16.33 18.45
C ILE A 112 -13.15 -16.57 17.93
N ASP A 113 -14.14 -15.88 18.48
CA ASP A 113 -15.50 -15.79 17.91
C ASP A 113 -15.75 -14.45 17.21
N SER A 114 -14.77 -13.54 17.25
CA SER A 114 -14.90 -12.19 16.72
C SER A 114 -15.02 -12.20 15.20
N THR A 115 -15.82 -11.28 14.71
CA THR A 115 -16.06 -11.03 13.29
C THR A 115 -15.05 -10.06 12.71
N ALA A 116 -15.02 -9.92 11.38
CA ALA A 116 -14.17 -8.95 10.69
C ALA A 116 -14.38 -7.51 11.19
N GLU A 117 -15.61 -7.15 11.61
CA GLU A 117 -15.90 -5.81 12.13
C GLU A 117 -15.32 -5.55 13.54
N GLU A 118 -14.83 -6.58 14.23
CA GLU A 118 -14.26 -6.49 15.58
C GLU A 118 -12.74 -6.59 15.58
N GLY A 119 -12.13 -6.94 14.44
CA GLY A 119 -10.70 -6.98 14.22
C GLY A 119 -10.30 -6.06 13.08
N GLY A 120 -9.00 -5.89 12.88
CA GLY A 120 -8.45 -5.12 11.77
C GLY A 120 -8.09 -6.01 10.59
N THR A 121 -7.05 -5.63 9.87
CA THR A 121 -6.57 -6.29 8.67
C THR A 121 -5.09 -6.69 8.75
N TRP A 122 -4.71 -7.64 7.91
CA TRP A 122 -3.33 -8.06 7.70
C TRP A 122 -3.00 -8.11 6.22
N ILE A 123 -1.76 -7.76 5.86
CA ILE A 123 -1.29 -7.75 4.48
C ILE A 123 -0.17 -8.78 4.32
N LYS A 124 -0.33 -9.70 3.37
CA LYS A 124 0.71 -10.67 3.00
C LYS A 124 0.55 -11.07 1.54
N ASP A 125 1.65 -11.19 0.80
CA ASP A 125 1.68 -11.67 -0.59
C ASP A 125 0.68 -10.93 -1.51
N ASN A 126 0.49 -9.63 -1.27
CA ASN A 126 -0.46 -8.77 -1.99
C ASN A 126 -1.92 -9.19 -1.85
N GLU A 127 -2.27 -9.84 -0.74
CA GLU A 127 -3.64 -10.09 -0.30
C GLU A 127 -3.88 -9.40 1.05
N ILE A 128 -5.12 -8.93 1.23
CA ILE A 128 -5.62 -8.38 2.50
C ILE A 128 -6.47 -9.47 3.16
N TYR A 129 -6.24 -9.70 4.45
CA TYR A 129 -6.97 -10.66 5.27
C TYR A 129 -7.62 -9.92 6.43
N ASP A 130 -8.89 -10.20 6.69
CA ASP A 130 -9.54 -9.78 7.91
C ASP A 130 -8.93 -10.54 9.09
N VAL A 131 -8.50 -9.84 10.12
CA VAL A 131 -7.98 -10.43 11.36
C VAL A 131 -9.15 -10.72 12.29
N ASP A 132 -9.99 -11.66 11.86
CA ASP A 132 -11.12 -12.16 12.63
C ASP A 132 -10.72 -13.38 13.49
N GLY A 133 -11.69 -13.95 14.22
CA GLY A 133 -11.43 -15.10 15.07
C GLY A 133 -10.95 -16.34 14.31
N ASP A 134 -11.45 -16.57 13.09
CA ASP A 134 -11.04 -17.70 12.24
C ASP A 134 -9.60 -17.52 11.75
N PHE A 135 -9.21 -16.28 11.40
CA PHE A 135 -7.83 -15.94 11.07
C PHE A 135 -6.88 -16.23 12.24
N ILE A 136 -7.23 -15.77 13.45
CA ILE A 136 -6.43 -16.02 14.66
C ILE A 136 -6.24 -17.51 14.94
N VAL A 137 -7.29 -18.33 14.76
CA VAL A 137 -7.20 -19.80 14.89
C VAL A 137 -6.34 -20.40 13.78
N GLY A 138 -6.38 -19.81 12.58
CA GLY A 138 -5.68 -20.27 11.38
C GLY A 138 -4.20 -19.88 11.27
N LEU A 139 -3.67 -19.06 12.19
CA LEU A 139 -2.31 -18.50 12.10
C LEU A 139 -1.21 -19.55 11.90
N SER A 140 -1.31 -20.70 12.56
CA SER A 140 -0.32 -21.77 12.42
C SER A 140 -0.26 -22.32 11.00
N THR A 141 -1.41 -22.40 10.32
CA THR A 141 -1.48 -22.81 8.91
C THR A 141 -1.03 -21.68 7.99
N PHE A 142 -1.45 -20.44 8.29
CA PHE A 142 -1.13 -19.25 7.51
C PHE A 142 0.37 -18.96 7.44
N PHE A 143 1.09 -19.14 8.56
CA PHE A 143 2.54 -18.98 8.66
C PHE A 143 3.32 -20.30 8.52
N ASN A 144 2.63 -21.44 8.43
CA ASN A 144 3.23 -22.78 8.41
C ASN A 144 4.18 -22.99 9.61
N ASP A 145 3.71 -22.66 10.81
CA ASP A 145 4.43 -22.80 12.07
C ASP A 145 3.43 -23.12 13.22
N ASP A 146 3.55 -24.33 13.79
CA ASP A 146 2.67 -24.82 14.86
C ASP A 146 2.86 -24.09 16.20
N SER A 147 3.85 -23.19 16.30
CA SER A 147 4.11 -22.40 17.51
C SER A 147 3.09 -21.27 17.70
N TRP A 148 2.34 -20.90 16.65
CA TRP A 148 1.29 -19.89 16.71
C TRP A 148 0.08 -20.38 17.49
N LYS A 149 -0.16 -19.77 18.65
CA LYS A 149 -1.35 -19.93 19.49
C LYS A 149 -1.53 -18.71 20.40
N MET A 150 -2.13 -17.66 19.87
CA MET A 150 -2.37 -16.40 20.61
C MET A 150 -3.76 -16.31 21.24
N TYR A 151 -4.36 -17.44 21.59
CA TYR A 151 -5.66 -17.49 22.25
C TYR A 151 -5.71 -18.59 23.31
N ASP A 152 -6.61 -18.41 24.27
CA ASP A 152 -6.88 -19.39 25.31
C ASP A 152 -8.05 -20.31 24.93
N ASP A 153 -7.87 -21.63 25.04
CA ASP A 153 -8.88 -22.61 24.59
C ASP A 153 -10.18 -22.57 25.43
N GLU A 154 -10.08 -22.22 26.71
CA GLU A 154 -11.21 -22.28 27.65
C GLU A 154 -12.06 -21.02 27.60
N THR A 155 -11.40 -19.87 27.64
CA THR A 155 -12.02 -18.54 27.65
C THR A 155 -12.27 -18.01 26.24
N ARG A 156 -11.60 -18.57 25.23
CA ARG A 156 -11.64 -18.13 23.82
C ARG A 156 -11.09 -16.72 23.60
N ALA A 157 -10.49 -16.12 24.63
CA ALA A 157 -9.91 -14.79 24.56
C ALA A 157 -8.62 -14.81 23.75
N VAL A 158 -8.42 -13.80 22.91
CA VAL A 158 -7.14 -13.53 22.26
C VAL A 158 -6.21 -12.87 23.27
N THR A 159 -4.94 -13.25 23.27
CA THR A 159 -3.90 -12.58 24.05
C THR A 159 -3.60 -11.25 23.38
N VAL A 160 -4.13 -10.17 23.94
CA VAL A 160 -3.90 -8.81 23.45
C VAL A 160 -2.95 -8.07 24.39
N ILE A 161 -1.96 -7.39 23.81
CA ILE A 161 -1.16 -6.37 24.50
C ILE A 161 -1.57 -5.01 23.96
N ASP A 162 -2.18 -4.20 24.83
CA ASP A 162 -2.81 -2.92 24.50
C ASP A 162 -2.38 -1.81 25.48
N GLY A 163 -3.02 -0.65 25.33
CA GLY A 163 -2.84 0.45 26.26
C GLY A 163 -1.49 1.13 26.12
N ALA A 164 -1.07 1.80 27.19
CA ALA A 164 0.27 2.39 27.27
C ALA A 164 1.38 1.35 27.10
N TYR A 165 1.18 0.14 27.62
CA TYR A 165 2.16 -0.94 27.48
C TYR A 165 2.23 -1.46 26.04
N GLY A 166 1.10 -1.60 25.35
CA GLY A 166 1.07 -1.92 23.92
C GLY A 166 1.84 -0.91 23.08
N CYS A 167 1.71 0.39 23.37
CA CYS A 167 2.54 1.41 22.71
C CYS A 167 4.04 1.27 23.05
N GLU A 168 4.42 0.99 24.29
CA GLU A 168 5.82 0.70 24.65
C GLU A 168 6.38 -0.49 23.86
N VAL A 169 5.59 -1.56 23.71
CA VAL A 169 5.96 -2.76 22.95
C VAL A 169 6.03 -2.48 21.44
N ALA A 170 5.07 -1.73 20.88
CA ALA A 170 5.09 -1.32 19.48
C ALA A 170 6.30 -0.42 19.15
N GLY A 171 6.82 0.28 20.16
CA GLY A 171 8.05 1.06 20.06
C GLY A 171 9.33 0.28 20.32
N ASP A 172 9.29 -1.03 20.60
CA ASP A 172 10.49 -1.81 20.91
C ASP A 172 11.05 -2.51 19.64
N PRO A 173 12.15 -2.01 19.05
CA PRO A 173 12.75 -2.61 17.86
C PRO A 173 13.37 -3.99 18.12
N GLU A 174 13.58 -4.37 19.39
CA GLU A 174 14.14 -5.67 19.78
C GLU A 174 13.05 -6.68 20.21
N ASN A 175 11.80 -6.23 20.33
CA ASN A 175 10.66 -7.00 20.85
C ASN A 175 10.99 -7.77 22.16
N ASN A 176 11.56 -7.08 23.16
CA ASN A 176 12.00 -7.64 24.44
C ASN A 176 10.86 -7.85 25.45
N THR A 177 9.65 -8.16 24.98
CA THR A 177 8.47 -8.36 25.85
C THR A 177 8.63 -9.58 26.75
N GLY A 178 9.45 -10.56 26.33
CA GLY A 178 9.54 -11.88 26.96
C GLY A 178 8.24 -12.67 26.88
N THR A 179 7.30 -12.23 26.04
CA THR A 179 5.99 -12.82 25.82
C THR A 179 5.86 -13.08 24.32
N ASP A 180 5.61 -14.31 23.94
CA ASP A 180 5.31 -14.66 22.54
C ASP A 180 3.80 -14.86 22.41
N ASN A 181 3.29 -14.97 21.18
CA ASN A 181 1.89 -15.30 20.89
C ASN A 181 0.89 -14.26 21.40
N PHE A 182 1.04 -13.02 20.95
CA PHE A 182 0.11 -11.95 21.25
C PHE A 182 -0.22 -11.12 20.02
N CYS A 183 -1.42 -10.56 20.04
CA CYS A 183 -1.84 -9.50 19.15
C CYS A 183 -1.50 -8.15 19.80
N LEU A 184 -0.88 -7.25 19.04
CA LEU A 184 -0.36 -5.97 19.51
C LEU A 184 -1.19 -4.82 18.97
N GLU A 185 -1.60 -3.92 19.87
CA GLU A 185 -2.23 -2.66 19.51
C GLU A 185 -1.64 -1.48 20.28
N CYS A 186 -1.55 -0.35 19.61
CA CYS A 186 -1.20 0.93 20.21
C CYS A 186 -2.23 1.98 19.78
N ASN A 187 -3.02 2.47 20.74
CA ASN A 187 -3.99 3.51 20.47
C ASN A 187 -3.34 4.89 20.59
N LEU A 188 -3.74 5.81 19.70
CA LEU A 188 -3.24 7.18 19.66
C LEU A 188 -3.38 7.93 20.98
N GLU A 189 -4.39 7.59 21.81
CA GLU A 189 -4.57 8.21 23.13
C GLU A 189 -3.38 8.01 24.08
N PHE A 190 -2.59 6.95 23.89
CA PHE A 190 -1.40 6.66 24.69
C PHE A 190 -0.11 7.28 24.11
N ILE A 191 -0.20 7.96 22.97
CA ILE A 191 0.88 8.70 22.33
C ILE A 191 0.46 10.13 22.02
N ASP A 192 -0.22 10.77 22.98
CA ASP A 192 -0.64 12.18 22.95
C ASP A 192 -1.51 12.57 21.73
N GLY A 193 -2.21 11.60 21.13
CA GLY A 193 -3.07 11.81 19.97
C GLY A 193 -2.35 11.79 18.63
N GLY A 194 -1.04 11.53 18.59
CA GLY A 194 -0.21 11.51 17.38
C GLY A 194 1.23 11.92 17.68
N VAL A 195 2.14 11.58 16.76
CA VAL A 195 3.56 11.95 16.88
C VAL A 195 3.92 12.90 15.76
N GLU A 196 4.33 14.13 16.11
CA GLU A 196 4.77 15.10 15.10
C GLU A 196 6.06 14.63 14.40
N ARG A 197 6.07 14.71 13.07
CA ARG A 197 7.23 14.33 12.26
C ARG A 197 7.50 15.38 11.20
N THR A 198 8.75 15.81 11.10
CA THR A 198 9.18 16.74 10.04
C THR A 198 9.93 16.01 8.94
N MET A 199 9.56 16.26 7.68
CA MET A 199 10.20 15.72 6.50
C MET A 199 10.57 16.82 5.51
N LEU A 200 11.56 16.52 4.67
CA LEU A 200 11.96 17.35 3.54
C LEU A 200 11.57 16.67 2.23
N ILE A 201 10.70 17.32 1.46
CA ILE A 201 10.26 16.83 0.15
C ILE A 201 10.69 17.85 -0.91
N PRO A 202 11.40 17.48 -1.98
CA PRO A 202 11.79 18.42 -3.01
C PRO A 202 10.56 19.08 -3.65
N VAL A 203 10.58 20.42 -3.79
CA VAL A 203 9.46 21.18 -4.39
C VAL A 203 9.17 20.71 -5.81
N THR A 204 10.24 20.41 -6.54
CA THR A 204 10.19 19.77 -7.85
C THR A 204 10.73 18.35 -7.69
N PRO A 205 9.89 17.30 -7.82
CA PRO A 205 10.32 15.92 -7.72
C PRO A 205 11.54 15.61 -8.58
N VAL A 206 12.48 14.83 -8.03
CA VAL A 206 13.68 14.36 -8.72
C VAL A 206 13.62 12.86 -8.79
N PHE A 207 13.73 12.31 -10.00
CA PHE A 207 13.71 10.86 -10.21
C PHE A 207 14.93 10.21 -9.56
N GLU A 208 14.70 9.25 -8.66
CA GLU A 208 15.76 8.59 -7.88
C GLU A 208 16.42 7.40 -8.61
N GLY A 209 15.83 6.93 -9.72
CA GLY A 209 16.43 5.92 -10.59
C GLY A 209 15.75 4.55 -10.51
N GLY A 210 14.68 4.38 -11.28
CA GLY A 210 14.07 3.09 -11.63
C GLY A 210 13.31 2.39 -10.50
N ALA A 211 12.63 1.29 -10.85
CA ALA A 211 11.82 0.49 -9.93
C ALA A 211 12.64 -0.26 -8.86
N ASP A 212 13.97 -0.26 -8.96
CA ASP A 212 14.90 -0.95 -8.06
C ASP A 212 15.44 -0.04 -6.94
N ALA A 213 14.86 1.15 -6.74
CA ALA A 213 15.23 2.03 -5.65
C ALA A 213 15.02 1.33 -4.30
N ASN A 214 16.08 1.22 -3.50
CA ASN A 214 16.03 0.59 -2.20
C ASN A 214 15.74 1.65 -1.12
N PHE A 215 14.50 1.68 -0.65
CA PHE A 215 14.04 2.58 0.42
C PHE A 215 14.33 2.05 1.84
N GLY A 216 14.95 0.87 1.96
CA GLY A 216 15.26 0.27 3.26
C GLY A 216 14.02 0.16 4.15
N ASN A 217 14.16 0.63 5.39
CA ASN A 217 13.07 0.73 6.36
C ASN A 217 12.58 2.18 6.53
N ASP A 218 12.94 3.08 5.62
CA ASP A 218 12.54 4.48 5.71
C ASP A 218 11.10 4.64 5.20
N ASN A 219 10.40 5.63 5.75
CA ASN A 219 9.09 6.03 5.25
C ASN A 219 9.21 6.50 3.80
N ILE A 220 8.33 6.00 2.93
CA ILE A 220 8.39 6.21 1.48
C ILE A 220 7.58 7.44 1.03
N GLY A 221 6.83 8.07 1.94
CA GLY A 221 6.08 9.27 1.65
C GLY A 221 5.13 9.70 2.75
N ILE A 222 4.28 10.66 2.42
CA ILE A 222 3.20 11.15 3.29
C ILE A 222 1.89 11.26 2.54
N ALA A 223 0.82 10.90 3.23
CA ALA A 223 -0.54 11.12 2.83
C ALA A 223 -0.96 12.58 3.08
N LEU A 224 -1.88 13.08 2.26
CA LEU A 224 -2.41 14.45 2.39
C LEU A 224 -3.25 14.67 3.66
N ASN A 225 -3.65 13.59 4.34
CA ASN A 225 -4.29 13.65 5.66
C ASN A 225 -3.29 13.67 6.83
N GLY A 226 -1.98 13.78 6.56
CA GLY A 226 -0.95 13.95 7.57
C GLY A 226 -0.41 12.65 8.16
N VAL A 227 -0.55 11.54 7.44
CA VAL A 227 -0.12 10.19 7.86
C VAL A 227 1.12 9.76 7.06
N LEU A 228 2.08 9.12 7.73
CA LEU A 228 3.26 8.57 7.06
C LEU A 228 2.90 7.33 6.23
N LEU A 229 3.60 7.15 5.11
CA LEU A 229 3.58 5.92 4.33
C LEU A 229 4.82 5.11 4.71
N GLY A 230 4.63 4.08 5.52
CA GLY A 230 5.66 3.17 5.96
C GLY A 230 6.06 2.17 4.87
N PRO A 231 7.25 1.54 5.01
CA PRO A 231 7.61 0.39 4.18
C PRO A 231 6.66 -0.80 4.46
N PRO A 232 6.67 -1.87 3.64
CA PRO A 232 5.98 -3.11 3.98
C PRO A 232 6.39 -3.60 5.38
N ALA A 233 5.43 -4.11 6.15
CA ALA A 233 5.72 -4.55 7.51
C ALA A 233 6.77 -5.69 7.53
N PRO A 234 7.68 -5.70 8.52
CA PRO A 234 8.82 -6.61 8.56
C PRO A 234 8.40 -8.02 8.98
N LEU A 235 7.91 -8.81 8.01
CA LEU A 235 7.36 -10.15 8.23
C LEU A 235 8.30 -11.08 9.03
N GLU A 236 9.61 -10.96 8.85
CA GLU A 236 10.60 -11.75 9.60
C GLU A 236 10.57 -11.48 11.11
N LEU A 237 10.40 -10.22 11.52
CA LEU A 237 10.30 -9.86 12.94
C LEU A 237 8.99 -10.40 13.56
N ILE A 238 7.89 -10.26 12.82
CA ILE A 238 6.55 -10.74 13.20
C ILE A 238 6.56 -12.27 13.42
N VAL A 239 7.11 -13.02 12.46
CA VAL A 239 7.14 -14.49 12.52
C VAL A 239 8.12 -15.01 13.57
N SER A 240 9.29 -14.39 13.71
CA SER A 240 10.30 -14.86 14.67
C SER A 240 9.93 -14.60 16.14
N SER A 241 9.02 -13.66 16.39
CA SER A 241 8.56 -13.30 17.73
C SER A 241 7.10 -13.66 18.01
N LEU A 242 6.44 -14.36 17.08
CA LEU A 242 5.03 -14.78 17.19
C LEU A 242 4.12 -13.62 17.63
N THR A 243 4.37 -12.44 17.09
CA THR A 243 3.71 -11.18 17.45
C THR A 243 2.98 -10.64 16.24
N LEU A 244 1.70 -10.27 16.38
CA LEU A 244 0.90 -9.75 15.28
C LEU A 244 0.54 -8.27 15.52
N GLY A 245 1.22 -7.36 14.82
CA GLY A 245 0.93 -5.92 14.84
C GLY A 245 -0.13 -5.55 13.81
N VAL A 246 -1.40 -5.74 14.17
CA VAL A 246 -2.55 -5.66 13.25
C VAL A 246 -2.72 -4.23 12.70
N PHE A 247 -3.11 -4.13 11.42
CA PHE A 247 -3.53 -2.86 10.81
C PHE A 247 -5.04 -2.68 11.01
N ASP A 248 -5.56 -1.47 10.91
CA ASP A 248 -7.00 -1.27 10.79
C ASP A 248 -7.48 -1.43 9.33
N ASP A 249 -8.77 -1.17 9.07
CA ASP A 249 -9.36 -1.21 7.73
C ASP A 249 -8.77 -0.19 6.75
N CYS A 250 -8.13 0.87 7.29
CA CYS A 250 -7.40 1.82 6.48
C CYS A 250 -6.02 1.31 6.08
N GLY A 251 -5.57 0.17 6.62
CA GLY A 251 -4.24 -0.38 6.40
C GLY A 251 -3.16 0.33 7.22
N GLY A 252 -3.52 0.96 8.33
CA GLY A 252 -2.58 1.65 9.21
C GLY A 252 -2.62 1.15 10.65
N HIS A 253 -1.58 1.47 11.39
CA HIS A 253 -1.52 1.30 12.83
C HIS A 253 -0.59 2.36 13.45
N ALA A 254 -0.38 2.33 14.76
CA ALA A 254 0.44 3.32 15.43
C ALA A 254 1.60 2.73 16.24
N ASN A 255 2.66 3.53 16.38
CA ASN A 255 3.73 3.30 17.34
C ASN A 255 4.23 4.65 17.91
N PRO A 256 5.00 4.67 19.02
CA PRO A 256 5.49 5.92 19.63
C PRO A 256 6.54 6.70 18.83
N HIS A 257 7.11 6.11 17.77
CA HIS A 257 8.17 6.74 16.98
C HIS A 257 7.62 7.52 15.79
N GLU A 258 6.56 6.99 15.19
CA GLU A 258 5.99 7.45 13.92
C GLU A 258 4.57 8.00 14.08
N GLY A 259 3.90 7.69 15.18
CA GLY A 259 2.46 7.94 15.31
C GLY A 259 1.69 6.93 14.47
N TYR A 260 0.51 7.33 14.00
CA TYR A 260 -0.25 6.52 13.05
C TYR A 260 0.40 6.59 11.65
N HIS A 261 0.55 5.44 11.00
CA HIS A 261 1.18 5.31 9.69
C HIS A 261 0.54 4.17 8.88
N TYR A 262 0.48 4.34 7.56
CA TYR A 262 -0.06 3.35 6.64
C TYR A 262 1.02 2.41 6.16
N HIS A 263 0.64 1.15 5.95
CA HIS A 263 1.43 0.18 5.23
C HIS A 263 0.78 -0.14 3.89
N ALA A 264 1.62 -0.28 2.86
CA ALA A 264 1.23 -0.85 1.59
C ALA A 264 1.95 -2.17 1.37
N SER A 265 1.44 -2.97 0.43
CA SER A 265 2.19 -4.10 -0.12
C SER A 265 3.48 -3.66 -0.79
N VAL A 266 4.29 -4.63 -1.20
CA VAL A 266 5.55 -4.38 -1.90
C VAL A 266 5.36 -3.43 -3.10
N PRO A 267 6.34 -2.57 -3.43
CA PRO A 267 6.25 -1.67 -4.57
C PRO A 267 5.81 -2.38 -5.87
N GLY A 268 4.87 -1.79 -6.60
CA GLY A 268 4.29 -2.39 -7.80
C GLY A 268 3.11 -3.33 -7.56
N ALA A 269 2.87 -3.72 -6.31
CA ALA A 269 1.58 -4.26 -5.89
C ALA A 269 0.58 -3.10 -5.86
N ASN A 270 -0.40 -3.07 -6.78
CA ASN A 270 -1.46 -2.06 -6.75
C ASN A 270 -2.48 -2.40 -5.67
N GLN A 271 -2.08 -2.29 -4.40
CA GLN A 271 -2.98 -2.34 -3.26
C GLN A 271 -3.21 -0.93 -2.74
N ILE A 272 -4.49 -0.56 -2.66
CA ILE A 272 -4.91 0.76 -2.22
C ILE A 272 -5.10 0.72 -0.70
N ILE A 273 -4.42 1.63 0.00
CA ILE A 273 -4.67 1.96 1.41
C ILE A 273 -6.16 2.29 1.54
N GLY A 274 -6.92 1.51 2.32
CA GLY A 274 -8.38 1.45 2.23
C GLY A 274 -9.09 2.79 2.41
N CYS A 275 -8.53 3.67 3.23
CA CYS A 275 -9.07 5.00 3.50
C CYS A 275 -8.46 6.11 2.64
N PHE A 276 -7.49 5.79 1.78
CA PHE A 276 -6.88 6.76 0.89
C PHE A 276 -7.82 7.10 -0.25
N MET A 277 -8.50 8.24 -0.12
CA MET A 277 -9.27 8.82 -1.21
C MET A 277 -8.37 9.73 -2.04
N GLY A 278 -7.95 9.25 -3.21
CA GLY A 278 -7.19 10.07 -4.15
C GLY A 278 -7.99 11.32 -4.58
N ALA A 279 -7.31 12.46 -4.68
CA ALA A 279 -7.87 13.63 -5.36
C ALA A 279 -7.97 13.34 -6.87
N LYS A 280 -9.11 13.64 -7.49
CA LYS A 280 -9.25 13.52 -8.95
C LYS A 280 -8.43 14.60 -9.64
N GLY A 281 -7.47 14.17 -10.46
CA GLY A 281 -6.79 15.05 -11.41
C GLY A 281 -7.65 15.34 -12.64
N TYR A 282 -7.29 16.40 -13.36
CA TYR A 282 -7.77 16.64 -14.72
C TYR A 282 -6.66 16.22 -15.67
N ASP A 283 -7.02 15.61 -16.80
CA ASP A 283 -6.05 15.40 -17.86
C ASP A 283 -5.71 16.73 -18.56
N ASP A 284 -4.72 16.72 -19.46
CA ASP A 284 -4.29 17.91 -20.21
C ASP A 284 -5.40 18.52 -21.10
N ASN A 285 -6.52 17.83 -21.27
CA ASN A 285 -7.69 18.31 -22.00
C ASN A 285 -8.72 18.99 -21.08
N GLY A 286 -8.49 19.01 -19.77
CA GLY A 286 -9.43 19.53 -18.78
C GLY A 286 -10.63 18.61 -18.55
N ASP A 287 -10.57 17.36 -19.02
CA ASP A 287 -11.58 16.35 -18.75
C ASP A 287 -11.31 15.74 -17.37
N GLU A 288 -12.38 15.45 -16.61
CA GLU A 288 -12.24 14.72 -15.34
C GLU A 288 -11.58 13.36 -15.64
N ALA A 289 -10.38 13.12 -15.09
CA ALA A 289 -9.76 11.80 -15.13
C ALA A 289 -10.52 10.89 -14.14
N GLY A 290 -11.65 10.36 -14.58
CA GLY A 290 -12.51 9.52 -13.74
C GLY A 290 -13.87 9.27 -14.34
N GLY A 291 -13.94 8.33 -15.29
CA GLY A 291 -15.21 7.79 -15.74
C GLY A 291 -15.98 7.19 -14.56
N GLY A 292 -17.16 7.76 -14.29
CA GLY A 292 -18.30 7.15 -13.59
C GLY A 292 -18.03 6.61 -12.18
N GLY A 293 -18.62 7.26 -11.17
CA GLY A 293 -18.58 6.81 -9.77
C GLY A 293 -18.73 5.30 -9.61
N GLY A 294 -17.61 4.65 -9.30
CA GLY A 294 -17.52 3.33 -8.70
C GLY A 294 -16.68 3.50 -7.45
N GLY A 295 -17.08 2.83 -6.36
CA GLY A 295 -16.35 2.83 -5.09
C GLY A 295 -14.93 2.28 -5.21
N PRO A 296 -14.23 2.08 -4.07
CA PRO A 296 -12.86 1.60 -4.07
C PRO A 296 -12.72 0.35 -4.95
N PRO A 297 -11.62 0.23 -5.71
CA PRO A 297 -11.40 -0.95 -6.55
C PRO A 297 -11.37 -2.18 -5.63
N GLN A 298 -12.24 -3.13 -5.95
CA GLN A 298 -12.25 -4.46 -5.35
C GLN A 298 -11.18 -5.33 -6.01
#